data_AF-A0A7W0PC61-F1
#
_entry.id   AF-A0A7W0PC61-F1
#
_cell.length_a   1.000
_cell.length_b   1.000
_cell.length_c   1.000
_cell.angle_alpha   90.00
_cell.angle_beta   90.00
_cell.angle_gamma   90.00
#
_symmetry.space_group_name_H-M   'P 1'
#
loop_
_entity.id
_entity.type
_entity.pdbx_description
1 polymer ?
#
loop_
_entity_poly.entity_id
_entity_poly.type
_entity_poly.pdbx_seq_one_letter_code
_entity_poly.pdbx_strand_id
1 'polypeptide(L)' 'MSLLVIGVSHRSAPLHIVERAAVPRERAAGLLRAVQAAEPVSEALLLSTCNRVE' A
#
# COMPACT_ATOMS: atom_id res chain seq x y z
N MET A 1 20.81 1.61 -0.39
CA MET A 1 19.52 1.06 0.05
C MET A 1 18.61 2.22 0.38
N SER A 2 17.58 2.45 -0.44
CA SER A 2 16.62 3.53 -0.29
C SER A 2 15.28 2.98 0.14
N LEU A 3 14.57 3.69 1.02
CA LEU A 3 13.18 3.40 1.34
C LEU A 3 12.28 4.31 0.51
N LEU A 4 11.27 3.73 -0.13
CA LEU A 4 10.25 4.43 -0.89
C LEU A 4 8.89 4.13 -0.27
N VAL A 5 8.10 5.18 -0.04
CA VAL A 5 6.70 5.05 0.38
C VAL A 5 5.83 5.57 -0.76
N ILE A 6 4.87 4.75 -1.17
CA ILE A 6 3.86 5.10 -2.19
C ILE A 6 2.51 4.90 -1.53
N GLY A 7 1.70 5.94 -1.46
CA GLY A 7 0.40 5.79 -0.82
C GLY A 7 -0.50 7.00 -0.95
N VAL A 8 -1.69 6.84 -0.38
CA VAL A 8 -2.71 7.87 -0.28
C VAL A 8 -3.20 7.98 1.16
N SER A 9 -3.50 9.20 1.60
CA SER A 9 -4.01 9.46 2.95
C SER A 9 -5.14 10.47 2.92
N HIS A 10 -5.88 10.58 4.02
CA HIS A 10 -6.90 11.61 4.21
C HIS A 10 -6.37 13.04 4.06
N ARG A 11 -5.05 13.25 4.16
CA ARG A 11 -4.43 14.57 3.97
C ARG A 11 -4.17 14.89 2.50
N SER A 12 -4.01 13.87 1.66
CA SER A 12 -3.69 14.02 0.23
C SER A 12 -4.88 13.76 -0.68
N ALA A 13 -5.94 13.10 -0.21
CA ALA A 13 -7.14 12.83 -0.98
C ALA A 13 -8.40 12.76 -0.10
N PRO A 14 -9.59 13.00 -0.69
CA PRO A 14 -10.88 12.74 -0.03
C PRO A 14 -11.02 11.28 0.43
N LEU A 15 -11.83 11.04 1.47
CA LEU A 15 -12.01 9.71 2.06
C LEU A 15 -12.39 8.63 1.04
N HIS A 16 -13.32 8.93 0.11
CA HIS A 16 -13.76 7.97 -0.90
C HIS A 16 -12.62 7.51 -1.84
N ILE A 17 -11.52 8.27 -1.95
CA ILE A 17 -10.32 7.84 -2.69
C ILE A 17 -9.49 6.87 -1.84
N VAL A 18 -9.34 7.14 -0.54
CA VAL A 18 -8.64 6.24 0.39
C VAL A 18 -9.39 4.90 0.51
N GLU A 19 -10.72 4.93 0.60
CA GLU A 19 -11.56 3.73 0.64
C GLU A 19 -11.38 2.84 -0.59
N ARG A 20 -11.21 3.45 -1.77
CA ARG A 20 -10.95 2.71 -3.02
C ARG A 20 -9.55 2.09 -3.06
N ALA A 21 -8.60 2.62 -2.29
CA ALA A 21 -7.25 2.07 -2.18
C ALA A 21 -7.14 0.99 -1.09
N ALA A 22 -8.15 0.86 -0.21
CA ALA A 22 -8.11 -0.09 0.90
C ALA A 22 -7.87 -1.52 0.41
N VAL A 23 -6.92 -2.21 1.05
CA VAL A 23 -6.54 -3.57 0.65
C VAL A 23 -7.18 -4.57 1.61
N PRO A 24 -8.09 -5.45 1.14
CA PRO A 24 -8.67 -6.50 1.96
C PRO A 24 -7.60 -7.47 2.47
N ARG A 25 -7.79 -8.00 3.69
CA ARG A 25 -6.79 -8.84 4.37
C ARG A 25 -6.40 -10.08 3.57
N GLU A 26 -7.37 -10.67 2.87
CA GLU A 26 -7.22 -11.83 1.99
C GLU A 26 -6.38 -11.53 0.74
N ARG A 27 -6.31 -10.26 0.30
CA ARG A 27 -5.51 -9.84 -0.87
C ARG A 27 -4.11 -9.37 -0.49
N ALA A 28 -3.88 -8.97 0.76
CA ALA A 28 -2.64 -8.38 1.24
C ALA A 28 -1.40 -9.26 0.94
N ALA A 29 -1.47 -10.57 1.25
CA ALA A 29 -0.35 -11.48 1.02
C ALA A 29 -0.03 -11.66 -0.48
N GLY A 30 -1.06 -11.66 -1.35
CA GLY A 30 -0.87 -11.74 -2.80
C GLY A 30 -0.22 -10.46 -3.35
N LEU A 31 -0.68 -9.30 -2.89
CA LEU A 31 -0.12 -8.00 -3.26
C LEU A 31 1.35 -7.88 -2.86
N LEU A 32 1.70 -8.18 -1.62
CA LEU A 32 3.08 -8.08 -1.12
C LEU A 32 4.04 -8.98 -1.91
N ARG A 33 3.62 -10.22 -2.24
CA ARG A 33 4.41 -11.11 -3.09
C ARG A 33 4.62 -10.54 -4.49
N ALA A 34 3.59 -9.94 -5.08
CA ALA A 34 3.69 -9.34 -6.41
C ALA A 34 4.63 -8.12 -6.42
N VAL A 35 4.59 -7.28 -5.39
CA VAL A 35 5.48 -6.12 -5.25
C VAL A 35 6.93 -6.57 -5.03
N GLN A 36 7.17 -7.54 -4.16
CA GLN A 36 8.52 -8.05 -3.91
C GLN A 36 9.11 -8.81 -5.11
N ALA A 37 8.28 -9.39 -5.98
CA ALA A 37 8.73 -10.00 -7.23
C ALA A 37 9.09 -8.97 -8.31
N ALA A 38 8.77 -7.68 -8.13
CA ALA A 38 9.11 -6.63 -9.07
C ALA A 38 10.49 -6.04 -8.74
N GLU A 39 11.45 -6.18 -9.64
CA GLU A 39 12.76 -5.53 -9.50
C GLU A 39 12.60 -3.99 -9.52
N PRO A 40 13.33 -3.23 -8.67
CA PRO A 40 14.41 -3.64 -7.76
C PRO A 40 13.97 -3.81 -6.28
N VAL A 41 12.74 -4.24 -6.01
CA VAL A 41 12.18 -4.27 -4.64
C VAL A 41 12.71 -5.48 -3.85
N SER A 42 13.54 -5.24 -2.84
CA SER A 42 14.03 -6.32 -1.95
C SER A 42 13.02 -6.75 -0.89
N GLU A 43 12.27 -5.79 -0.33
CA GLU A 43 11.32 -5.98 0.75
C GLU A 43 10.08 -5.10 0.55
N ALA A 44 8.93 -5.55 1.05
CA ALA A 44 7.67 -4.81 0.96
C ALA A 44 6.88 -4.88 2.27
N LEU A 45 6.22 -3.77 2.62
CA LEU A 45 5.30 -3.64 3.75
C LEU A 45 4.02 -2.97 3.24
N LEU A 46 2.88 -3.33 3.82
CA LEU A 46 1.59 -2.70 3.55
C LEU A 46 1.00 -2.15 4.85
N LEU A 47 0.66 -0.86 4.86
CA LEU A 47 -0.03 -0.16 5.92
C LEU A 47 -1.40 0.31 5.42
N SER A 48 -2.43 -0.48 5.65
CA SER A 48 -3.81 -0.16 5.29
C SER A 48 -4.65 0.11 6.55
N THR A 49 -5.05 1.36 6.75
CA THR A 49 -5.87 1.83 7.89
C THR A 49 -7.05 2.66 7.38
N CYS A 50 -7.91 3.15 8.28
CA CYS A 50 -8.98 4.08 7.90
C CYS A 50 -8.49 5.44 7.37
N ASN A 51 -7.24 5.82 7.67
CA ASN A 51 -6.73 7.17 7.39
C ASN A 51 -5.69 7.22 6.27
N ARG A 52 -5.16 6.06 5.85
CA ARG A 52 -4.11 5.91 4.83
C ARG A 52 -4.02 4.48 4.31
N VAL A 53 -3.54 4.37 3.07
CA VAL A 53 -3.03 3.15 2.48
C VAL A 53 -1.67 3.47 1.89
N GLU A 54 -0.64 2.79 2.41
CA GLU A 54 0.77 2.95 2.06
C GLU A 54 1.43 1.58 1.89
#